data_AF-A0A0C3A8J3-F1
#
_entry.id   AF-A0A0C3A8J3-F1
#
_cell.length_a   1.000
_cell.length_b   1.000
_cell.length_c   1.000
_cell.angle_alpha   90.00
_cell.angle_beta   90.00
_cell.angle_gamma   90.00
#
_symmetry.space_group_name_H-M   'P 1'
#
loop_
_entity.id
_entity.type
_entity.pdbx_description
1 polymer ?
#
loop_
_entity_poly.entity_id
_entity_poly.type
_entity_poly.pdbx_seq_one_letter_code
_entity_poly.pdbx_strand_id
1 'polypeptide(L)'
;DYYNLLGIPRDVSQGDIKIAYHRTLLQSHPDKRVKSPTLAGSVFSPHSSRDDVDIALIKEAYKTLIDSSLREGHDTSLNREASNGRGPRPAQVVSLEEFVVHDREELDATEQEWRYSCRCGGIYRITEDDLECGRHLVGCQSCSEVVWVGYELVED
;
A
#
# COMPACT_ATOMS: atom_id res chain seq x y z
N ASP A 1 -1.17 11.81 0.92
CA ASP A 1 -1.44 12.31 2.29
C ASP A 1 -1.23 13.83 2.31
N TYR A 2 -2.26 14.62 2.64
CA TYR A 2 -2.21 16.08 2.55
C TYR A 2 -1.36 16.76 3.63
N TYR A 3 -1.20 16.12 4.80
CA TYR A 3 -0.34 16.62 5.87
C TYR A 3 1.13 16.61 5.45
N ASN A 4 1.56 15.51 4.81
CA ASN A 4 2.89 15.42 4.22
C ASN A 4 3.11 16.46 3.11
N LEU A 5 2.10 16.72 2.27
CA LEU A 5 2.20 17.72 1.20
C LEU A 5 2.45 19.13 1.73
N LEU A 6 1.79 19.53 2.83
CA LEU A 6 2.02 20.83 3.47
C LEU A 6 3.20 20.83 4.47
N GLY A 7 3.80 19.66 4.71
CA GLY A 7 4.90 19.48 5.66
C GLY A 7 4.52 19.83 7.09
N ILE A 8 3.36 19.33 7.55
CA ILE A 8 2.80 19.58 8.89
C ILE A 8 2.36 18.28 9.58
N PRO A 9 2.41 18.21 10.92
CA PRO A 9 1.89 17.06 11.66
C PRO A 9 0.35 17.03 11.64
N ARG A 10 -0.25 15.89 12.02
CA ARG A 10 -1.71 15.70 12.04
C ARG A 10 -2.44 16.40 13.17
N ASP A 11 -1.75 16.91 14.19
CA ASP A 11 -2.33 17.57 15.37
C ASP A 11 -2.32 19.11 15.27
N VAL A 12 -1.99 19.66 14.09
CA VAL A 12 -1.84 21.11 13.93
C VAL A 12 -3.16 21.89 14.04
N SER A 13 -3.04 23.12 14.54
CA SER A 13 -4.12 24.09 14.56
C SER A 13 -4.45 24.62 13.16
N GLN A 14 -5.65 25.18 13.00
CA GLN A 14 -6.05 25.85 11.75
C GLN A 14 -5.14 27.04 11.39
N GLY A 15 -4.58 27.72 12.40
CA GLY A 15 -3.63 28.82 12.20
C GLY A 15 -2.35 28.32 11.53
N ASP A 16 -1.81 27.21 12.02
CA ASP A 16 -0.59 26.61 11.48
C ASP A 16 -0.79 26.04 10.08
N ILE A 17 -1.98 25.51 9.78
CA ILE A 17 -2.36 25.06 8.43
C ILE A 17 -2.30 26.23 7.43
N LYS A 18 -2.81 27.42 7.81
CA LYS A 18 -2.75 28.62 6.95
C LYS A 18 -1.31 29.06 6.69
N ILE A 19 -0.47 29.07 7.73
CA ILE A 19 0.94 29.44 7.62
C ILE A 19 1.68 28.45 6.71
N ALA A 20 1.44 27.15 6.90
CA ALA A 20 2.06 26.10 6.11
C ALA A 20 1.62 26.14 4.64
N TYR A 21 0.33 26.39 4.36
CA TYR A 21 -0.17 26.59 3.01
C TYR A 21 0.55 27.76 2.31
N HIS A 22 0.63 28.91 2.97
CA HIS A 22 1.30 30.08 2.39
C HIS A 22 2.80 29.83 2.14
N ARG A 23 3.49 29.17 3.08
CA ARG A 23 4.90 28.76 2.91
C ARG A 23 5.08 27.84 1.71
N THR A 24 4.25 26.80 1.61
CA THR A 24 4.36 25.77 0.58
C THR A 24 4.07 26.36 -0.81
N LEU A 25 3.06 27.22 -0.92
CA LEU A 25 2.73 27.91 -2.16
C LEU A 25 3.85 28.86 -2.62
N LEU A 26 4.49 29.58 -1.69
CA LEU A 26 5.65 30.42 -1.98
C LEU A 26 6.90 29.63 -2.42
N GLN A 27 7.03 28.38 -1.98
CA GLN A 27 8.12 27.48 -2.39
C GLN A 27 7.85 26.86 -3.77
N SER A 28 6.59 26.61 -4.12
CA SER A 28 6.18 26.07 -5.42
C SER A 28 6.15 27.12 -6.54
N HIS A 29 6.38 28.41 -6.25
CA HIS A 29 6.46 29.42 -7.30
C HIS A 29 7.71 29.22 -8.18
N PRO A 30 7.56 29.22 -9.53
CA PRO A 30 8.66 28.97 -10.46
C PRO A 30 9.79 30.02 -10.37
N ASP A 31 9.46 31.23 -9.90
CA ASP A 31 10.39 32.36 -9.76
C ASP A 31 11.50 32.12 -8.71
N LYS A 32 11.28 31.21 -7.76
CA LYS A 32 12.25 30.91 -6.68
C LYS A 32 13.23 29.77 -7.00
N ARG A 33 13.05 29.05 -8.12
CA ARG A 33 13.90 27.91 -8.51
C ARG A 33 15.13 28.30 -9.35
N VAL A 34 15.37 29.60 -9.59
CA VAL A 34 16.54 30.13 -10.33
C VAL A 34 17.83 30.19 -9.49
N LYS A 35 17.87 29.59 -8.28
CA LYS A 35 19.10 29.54 -7.46
C LYS A 35 19.48 28.12 -7.08
N SER A 36 19.81 27.32 -8.09
CA SER A 36 20.87 26.31 -7.95
C SER A 36 21.87 26.53 -9.08
N PRO A 37 23.07 27.10 -8.82
CA PRO A 37 24.11 27.13 -9.81
C PRO A 37 24.76 25.75 -9.92
N THR A 38 24.81 25.24 -11.16
CA THR A 38 25.74 24.21 -11.69
C THR A 38 25.51 22.77 -11.19
N LEU A 39 25.32 21.77 -12.05
CA LEU A 39 26.26 21.34 -13.10
C LEU A 39 25.54 20.96 -14.41
N ALA A 40 26.25 21.25 -15.50
CA ALA A 40 25.83 21.13 -16.89
C ALA A 40 25.32 19.75 -17.31
N GLY A 41 24.33 19.75 -18.20
CA GLY A 41 24.11 18.65 -19.15
C GLY A 41 22.66 18.22 -19.30
N SER A 42 22.12 18.51 -20.47
CA SER A 42 21.07 17.74 -21.16
C SER A 42 19.61 18.21 -21.05
N VAL A 43 19.18 18.84 -22.15
CA VAL A 43 17.95 18.57 -22.93
C VAL A 43 16.59 18.98 -22.33
N PHE A 44 15.96 19.92 -23.06
CA PHE A 44 14.53 20.17 -23.18
C PHE A 44 13.62 19.30 -22.29
N SER A 45 13.32 19.79 -21.09
CA SER A 45 12.22 19.26 -20.29
C SER A 45 10.94 20.03 -20.63
N PRO A 46 9.87 19.39 -21.14
CA PRO A 46 8.56 20.02 -21.27
C PRO A 46 7.94 20.13 -19.87
N HIS A 47 8.39 21.11 -19.07
CA HIS A 47 7.79 21.45 -17.78
C HIS A 47 6.60 22.38 -18.00
N SER A 48 5.37 21.85 -18.05
CA SER A 48 4.14 22.66 -17.85
C SER A 48 2.89 21.84 -17.50
N SER A 49 3.02 20.66 -16.90
CA SER A 49 1.86 19.88 -16.44
C SER A 49 2.00 19.28 -15.05
N ARG A 50 3.20 18.98 -14.56
CA ARG A 50 3.40 18.52 -13.17
C ARG A 50 3.29 19.68 -12.16
N ASP A 51 3.83 20.85 -12.49
CA ASP A 51 3.80 22.03 -11.61
C ASP A 51 2.38 22.59 -11.38
N ASP A 52 1.50 22.56 -12.40
CA ASP A 52 0.09 22.97 -12.24
C ASP A 52 -0.69 22.00 -11.35
N VAL A 53 -0.43 20.70 -11.53
CA VAL A 53 -1.01 19.62 -10.71
C VAL A 53 -0.58 19.75 -9.24
N ASP A 54 0.69 20.08 -8.97
CA ASP A 54 1.19 20.32 -7.60
C ASP A 54 0.48 21.51 -6.93
N ILE A 55 0.32 22.63 -7.64
CA ILE A 55 -0.36 23.81 -7.07
C ILE A 55 -1.86 23.54 -6.84
N ALA A 56 -2.52 22.84 -7.75
CA ALA A 56 -3.91 22.43 -7.59
C ALA A 56 -4.07 21.52 -6.36
N LEU A 57 -3.15 20.55 -6.17
CA LEU A 57 -3.15 19.65 -5.03
C LEU A 57 -2.86 20.36 -3.71
N ILE A 58 -1.95 21.34 -3.70
CA ILE A 58 -1.67 22.18 -2.51
C ILE A 58 -2.92 22.97 -2.10
N LYS A 59 -3.67 23.52 -3.06
CA LYS A 59 -4.92 24.24 -2.80
C LYS A 59 -6.00 23.30 -2.27
N GLU A 60 -6.12 22.10 -2.84
CA GLU A 60 -7.06 21.08 -2.39
C GLU A 60 -6.74 20.61 -0.96
N ALA A 61 -5.47 20.32 -0.67
CA ALA A 61 -5.00 19.96 0.66
C ALA A 61 -5.36 21.03 1.70
N TYR A 62 -5.12 22.31 1.40
CA TYR A 62 -5.51 23.39 2.30
C TYR A 62 -7.02 23.45 2.52
N LYS A 63 -7.83 23.38 1.46
CA LYS A 63 -9.30 23.42 1.56
C LYS A 63 -9.85 22.27 2.42
N THR A 64 -9.30 21.07 2.24
CA THR A 64 -9.71 19.89 3.00
C THR A 64 -9.28 19.98 4.46
N LEU A 65 -8.05 20.43 4.74
CA LEU A 65 -7.51 20.44 6.11
C LEU A 65 -7.98 21.63 6.95
N ILE A 66 -8.36 22.76 6.34
CA ILE A 66 -8.80 23.95 7.08
C ILE A 66 -10.23 23.81 7.62
N ASP A 67 -11.08 23.07 6.91
CA ASP A 67 -12.45 22.77 7.33
C ASP A 67 -12.46 21.54 8.24
N SER A 68 -13.07 21.67 9.42
CA SER A 68 -13.04 20.60 10.43
C SER A 68 -13.74 19.33 9.98
N SER A 69 -14.84 19.45 9.24
CA SER A 69 -15.63 18.30 8.79
C SER A 69 -14.94 17.59 7.62
N LEU A 70 -14.37 18.35 6.68
CA LEU A 70 -13.59 17.77 5.58
C LEU A 70 -12.30 17.11 6.09
N ARG A 71 -11.65 17.70 7.09
CA ARG A 71 -10.47 17.12 7.74
C ARG A 71 -10.80 15.79 8.41
N GLU A 72 -11.88 15.72 9.18
CA GLU A 72 -12.33 14.46 9.80
C GLU A 72 -12.66 13.38 8.76
N GLY A 73 -13.33 13.76 7.68
CA GLY A 73 -13.59 12.84 6.56
C GLY A 73 -12.32 12.34 5.89
N HIS A 74 -11.34 13.22 5.69
CA HIS A 74 -10.03 12.86 5.14
C HIS A 74 -9.24 11.94 6.09
N ASP A 75 -9.22 12.25 7.39
CA ASP A 75 -8.57 11.43 8.40
C ASP A 75 -9.19 10.03 8.48
N THR A 76 -10.51 9.94 8.34
CA THR A 76 -11.24 8.68 8.26
C THR A 76 -10.85 7.88 7.01
N SER A 77 -10.74 8.53 5.85
CA SER A 77 -10.25 7.88 4.62
C SER A 77 -8.83 7.36 4.80
N LEU A 78 -7.92 8.18 5.30
CA LEU A 78 -6.53 7.78 5.55
C LEU A 78 -6.43 6.61 6.53
N ASN A 79 -7.26 6.57 7.57
CA ASN A 79 -7.29 5.46 8.50
C ASN A 79 -7.85 4.18 7.85
N ARG A 80 -8.87 4.30 7.01
CA ARG A 80 -9.40 3.18 6.21
C ARG A 80 -8.37 2.66 5.22
N GLU A 81 -7.67 3.53 4.51
CA GLU A 81 -6.61 3.17 3.56
C GLU A 81 -5.42 2.53 4.29
N ALA A 82 -5.02 3.05 5.46
CA ALA A 82 -3.99 2.43 6.29
C ALA A 82 -4.40 1.05 6.84
N SER A 83 -5.70 0.84 7.06
CA SER A 83 -6.27 -0.45 7.49
C SER A 83 -6.41 -1.43 6.32
N ASN A 84 -6.79 -0.94 5.14
CA ASN A 84 -6.97 -1.75 3.92
C ASN A 84 -5.65 -2.07 3.21
N GLY A 85 -4.62 -1.22 3.36
CA GLY A 85 -3.29 -1.44 2.82
C GLY A 85 -2.50 -2.55 3.55
N ARG A 86 -2.99 -2.98 4.71
CA ARG A 86 -2.55 -4.21 5.36
C ARG A 86 -3.52 -5.30 4.89
N GLY A 87 -3.09 -6.14 3.95
CA GLY A 87 -3.84 -7.34 3.57
C GLY A 87 -4.24 -8.19 4.80
N PRO A 88 -5.12 -9.19 4.65
CA PRO A 88 -5.66 -9.90 5.80
C PRO A 88 -4.53 -10.44 6.67
N ARG A 89 -4.54 -10.08 7.96
CA ARG A 89 -3.48 -10.46 8.89
C ARG A 89 -3.56 -11.97 9.10
N PRO A 90 -2.49 -12.73 8.82
CA PRO A 90 -2.50 -14.17 9.01
C PRO A 90 -2.70 -14.51 10.49
N ALA A 91 -3.61 -15.44 10.76
CA ALA A 91 -3.89 -15.93 12.10
C ALA A 91 -2.69 -16.70 12.67
N GLN A 92 -1.92 -17.36 11.81
CA GLN A 92 -0.69 -18.06 12.13
C GLN A 92 0.26 -18.12 10.92
N VAL A 93 1.54 -18.32 11.21
CA VAL A 93 2.56 -18.73 10.23
C VAL A 93 2.76 -20.23 10.40
N VAL A 94 2.72 -20.99 9.29
CA VAL A 94 2.76 -22.46 9.27
C VAL A 94 3.81 -22.88 8.28
N SER A 95 4.69 -23.82 8.64
CA SER A 95 5.62 -24.38 7.66
C SER A 95 4.85 -25.24 6.66
N LEU A 96 5.21 -25.19 5.38
CA LEU A 96 4.64 -26.07 4.36
C LEU A 96 4.83 -27.56 4.71
N GLU A 97 5.89 -27.88 5.48
CA GLU A 97 6.19 -29.22 5.98
C GLU A 97 5.09 -29.75 6.93
N GLU A 98 4.32 -28.87 7.57
CA GLU A 98 3.21 -29.24 8.45
C GLU A 98 1.92 -29.56 7.66
N PHE A 99 1.91 -29.32 6.35
CA PHE A 99 0.78 -29.67 5.49
C PHE A 99 0.84 -31.14 5.07
N VAL A 100 -0.33 -31.75 4.97
CA VAL A 100 -0.48 -33.11 4.43
C VAL A 100 -0.52 -33.02 2.91
N VAL A 101 0.42 -33.69 2.25
CA VAL A 101 0.49 -33.80 0.79
C VAL A 101 -0.56 -34.78 0.29
N HIS A 102 -1.28 -34.40 -0.76
CA HIS A 102 -2.20 -35.25 -1.49
C HIS A 102 -1.88 -35.18 -2.98
N ASP A 103 -1.74 -36.36 -3.59
CA ASP A 103 -1.62 -36.47 -5.03
C ASP A 103 -3.03 -36.45 -5.65
N ARG A 104 -3.21 -35.58 -6.64
CA ARG A 104 -4.44 -35.49 -7.41
C ARG A 104 -4.18 -36.06 -8.80
N GLU A 105 -4.74 -37.24 -9.05
CA GLU A 105 -4.72 -37.87 -10.36
C GLU A 105 -5.76 -37.20 -11.27
N GLU A 106 -5.33 -36.23 -12.08
CA GLU A 106 -6.09 -35.77 -13.24
C GLU A 106 -5.58 -36.43 -14.51
N LEU A 107 -6.45 -36.54 -15.52
CA LEU A 107 -6.42 -37.50 -16.63
C LEU A 107 -5.10 -37.66 -17.41
N ASP A 108 -4.11 -36.79 -17.24
CA ASP A 108 -2.78 -36.88 -17.86
C ASP A 108 -1.64 -36.28 -17.00
N ALA A 109 -1.88 -35.91 -15.73
CA ALA A 109 -0.86 -35.32 -14.84
C ALA A 109 -1.15 -35.59 -13.35
N THR A 110 -0.09 -35.75 -12.56
CA THR A 110 -0.17 -35.82 -11.10
C THR A 110 0.08 -34.42 -10.53
N GLU A 111 -0.97 -33.71 -10.14
CA GLU A 111 -0.83 -32.43 -9.45
C GLU A 111 -0.75 -32.66 -7.94
N GLN A 112 0.21 -32.04 -7.28
CA GLN A 112 0.35 -32.12 -5.83
C GLN A 112 -0.40 -30.97 -5.15
N GLU A 113 -1.15 -31.30 -4.11
CA GLU A 113 -1.79 -30.31 -3.24
C GLU A 113 -1.36 -30.52 -1.78
N TRP A 114 -1.15 -29.42 -1.07
CA TRP A 114 -0.86 -29.40 0.36
C TRP A 114 -2.10 -28.95 1.11
N ARG A 115 -2.50 -29.71 2.14
CA ARG A 115 -3.67 -29.42 2.96
C ARG A 115 -3.31 -29.25 4.44
N TYR A 116 -3.87 -28.22 5.07
CA TYR A 116 -3.74 -27.98 6.51
C TYR A 116 -5.12 -27.75 7.15
N SER A 117 -5.33 -28.28 8.35
CA SER A 117 -6.64 -28.21 9.01
C SER A 117 -6.90 -26.84 9.63
N CYS A 118 -8.12 -26.34 9.48
CA CYS A 118 -8.57 -25.12 10.14
C CYS A 118 -9.33 -25.44 11.42
N ARG A 119 -9.22 -24.58 12.44
CA ARG A 119 -9.94 -24.75 13.71
C ARG A 119 -11.47 -24.78 13.60
N CYS A 120 -12.02 -24.31 12.47
CA CYS A 120 -13.47 -24.36 12.19
C CYS A 120 -13.92 -25.72 11.61
N GLY A 121 -13.00 -26.65 11.36
CA GLY A 121 -13.27 -27.92 10.67
C GLY A 121 -13.09 -27.86 9.15
N GLY A 122 -12.85 -26.68 8.57
CA GLY A 122 -12.47 -26.51 7.16
C GLY A 122 -10.99 -26.80 6.91
N ILE A 123 -10.52 -26.50 5.69
CA ILE A 123 -9.13 -26.71 5.29
C ILE A 123 -8.53 -25.48 4.61
N TYR A 124 -7.23 -25.33 4.76
CA TYR A 124 -6.37 -24.51 3.91
C TYR A 124 -5.79 -25.42 2.83
N ARG A 125 -5.79 -24.96 1.58
CA ARG A 125 -5.23 -25.69 0.44
C ARG A 125 -4.32 -24.77 -0.34
N ILE A 126 -3.14 -25.26 -0.69
CA ILE A 126 -2.18 -24.60 -1.57
C ILE A 126 -1.69 -25.63 -2.61
N THR A 127 -1.50 -25.21 -3.85
CA THR A 127 -1.02 -26.06 -4.97
C THR A 127 0.38 -25.66 -5.38
N GLU A 128 1.01 -26.44 -6.26
CA GLU A 128 2.36 -26.16 -6.75
C GLU A 128 2.44 -24.80 -7.48
N ASP A 129 1.49 -24.52 -8.38
CA ASP A 129 1.37 -23.21 -9.06
C ASP A 129 1.29 -22.02 -8.09
N ASP A 130 0.59 -22.20 -6.96
CA ASP A 130 0.51 -21.17 -5.92
C ASP A 130 1.88 -20.95 -5.25
N LEU A 131 2.64 -22.03 -5.02
CA LEU A 131 3.99 -21.94 -4.47
C LEU A 131 4.91 -21.18 -5.43
N GLU A 132 4.92 -21.58 -6.71
CA GLU A 132 5.73 -20.98 -7.78
C GLU A 132 5.42 -19.48 -7.99
N CYS A 133 4.15 -19.09 -7.87
CA CYS A 133 3.74 -17.68 -7.94
C CYS A 133 4.05 -16.87 -6.67
N GLY A 134 4.65 -17.47 -5.64
CA GLY A 134 4.98 -16.80 -4.38
C GLY A 134 3.76 -16.52 -3.48
N ARG A 135 2.68 -17.31 -3.60
CA ARG A 135 1.50 -17.16 -2.74
C ARG A 135 1.73 -17.77 -1.36
N HIS A 136 2.03 -16.90 -0.40
CA HIS A 136 2.11 -17.32 1.00
C HIS A 136 0.78 -17.22 1.77
N LEU A 137 -0.16 -16.38 1.33
CA LEU A 137 -1.39 -16.12 2.08
C LEU A 137 -2.52 -17.04 1.62
N VAL A 138 -2.89 -18.00 2.47
CA VAL A 138 -3.87 -19.04 2.13
C VAL A 138 -5.10 -18.90 3.02
N GLY A 139 -6.28 -18.79 2.39
CA GLY A 139 -7.56 -18.70 3.07
C GLY A 139 -8.17 -20.08 3.35
N CYS A 140 -8.88 -20.19 4.47
CA CYS A 140 -9.70 -21.36 4.75
C CYS A 140 -10.87 -21.43 3.76
N GLN A 141 -11.22 -22.63 3.30
CA GLN A 141 -12.34 -22.84 2.37
C GLN A 141 -13.73 -22.79 3.02
N SER A 142 -13.79 -22.68 4.35
CA SER A 142 -15.05 -22.74 5.10
C SER A 142 -15.24 -21.57 6.09
N CYS A 143 -14.27 -20.67 6.20
CA CYS A 143 -14.37 -19.45 7.01
C CYS A 143 -13.51 -18.32 6.43
N SER A 144 -13.47 -17.16 7.08
CA SER A 144 -12.70 -15.99 6.62
C SER A 144 -11.27 -15.94 7.15
N GLU A 145 -10.78 -17.01 7.79
CA GLU A 145 -9.44 -17.05 8.37
C GLU A 145 -8.39 -17.31 7.30
N VAL A 146 -7.21 -16.69 7.44
CA VAL A 146 -6.06 -16.87 6.55
C VAL A 146 -4.82 -17.24 7.35
N VAL A 147 -3.92 -18.01 6.75
CA VAL A 147 -2.61 -18.37 7.30
C VAL A 147 -1.50 -17.97 6.35
N TRP A 148 -0.30 -17.76 6.88
CA TRP A 148 0.90 -17.59 6.09
C TRP A 148 1.63 -18.92 5.99
N VAL A 149 1.86 -19.41 4.77
CA VAL A 149 2.59 -20.65 4.52
C VAL A 149 4.06 -20.32 4.27
N GLY A 150 4.95 -20.83 5.10
CA GLY A 150 6.39 -20.70 4.95
C GLY A 150 6.95 -21.81 4.08
N TYR A 151 7.60 -21.45 2.98
CA TYR A 151 8.34 -22.35 2.11
C TYR A 151 9.49 -21.59 1.44
N GLU A 152 10.56 -22.30 1.08
CA GLU A 152 11.66 -21.76 0.31
C GLU A 152 11.53 -22.26 -1.13
N LEU A 153 11.57 -21.34 -2.11
CA LEU A 153 11.66 -21.73 -3.51
C LEU A 153 13.07 -22.24 -3.77
N VAL A 154 13.18 -23.49 -4.21
CA VAL A 154 14.45 -24.03 -4.68
C VAL A 154 14.65 -23.52 -6.11
N GLU A 155 15.63 -22.63 -6.31
CA GLU A 155 16.04 -22.19 -7.64
C GLU A 155 16.74 -23.38 -8.35
N ASP A 156 16.27 -23.74 -9.55
CA ASP A 156 16.92 -24.71 -10.45
C ASP A 156 18.19 -24.12 -11.11
#